data_AF-A0A1X0DN71-F1
#
_entry.id   AF-A0A1X0DN71-F1
#
_cell.length_a   1.000
_cell.length_b   1.000
_cell.length_c   1.000
_cell.angle_alpha   90.00
_cell.angle_beta   90.00
_cell.angle_gamma   90.00
#
_symmetry.space_group_name_H-M   'P 1'
#
loop_
_entity.id
_entity.type
_entity.pdbx_description
1 polymer ?
#
loop_
_entity_poly.entity_id
_entity_poly.type
_entity_poly.pdbx_seq_one_letter_code
_entity_poly.pdbx_strand_id
1 'polypeptide(L)'
;MFAIAAAAVVAVLSGPSDGHAGLSVAAAAPTTSTSGKPSFRSDADGYLDTEAHCVAGQSGVAYGRTARSLVVICADRAGALEYRGLRISDGALLTAPAEAGDAGSYQAVNDGVVYTVSPTELRVTAEDKVVYRDTWIEYITPRFAAEAGAPSSSKTAASPTPSSGVAKPR
;
A
#
# COMPACT_ATOMS: atom_id res chain seq x y z
N MET A 1 8.12 12.95 -29.07
CA MET A 1 9.34 12.12 -29.14
C MET A 1 8.96 10.76 -28.58
N PHE A 2 8.80 9.75 -29.44
CA PHE A 2 8.39 8.38 -29.06
C PHE A 2 9.60 7.56 -28.58
N ALA A 3 9.40 6.68 -27.60
CA ALA A 3 10.24 5.50 -27.42
C ALA A 3 9.38 4.33 -26.91
N ILE A 4 9.01 3.46 -27.85
CA ILE A 4 8.46 2.13 -27.62
C ILE A 4 9.67 1.18 -27.59
N ALA A 5 9.80 0.34 -26.57
CA ALA A 5 10.76 -0.75 -26.57
C ALA A 5 10.02 -2.09 -26.40
N ALA A 6 10.11 -2.92 -27.43
CA ALA A 6 9.67 -4.31 -27.47
C ALA A 6 10.87 -5.22 -27.81
N ALA A 7 10.68 -6.53 -27.57
CA ALA A 7 11.56 -7.68 -27.86
C ALA A 7 12.45 -8.13 -26.68
N ALA A 8 12.67 -9.43 -26.41
CA ALA A 8 12.75 -10.53 -27.38
C ALA A 8 12.28 -11.91 -26.84
N VAL A 9 11.77 -12.69 -27.79
CA VAL A 9 11.52 -14.13 -27.78
C VAL A 9 12.83 -14.92 -27.68
N VAL A 10 12.86 -15.97 -26.85
CA VAL A 10 13.90 -17.01 -26.87
C VAL A 10 13.28 -18.29 -27.43
N ALA A 11 13.72 -18.66 -28.63
CA ALA A 11 13.47 -19.97 -29.23
C ALA A 11 14.52 -20.98 -28.69
N VAL A 12 14.06 -22.17 -28.32
CA VAL A 12 14.92 -23.35 -28.09
C VAL A 12 14.48 -24.49 -28.99
N LEU A 13 15.46 -25.12 -29.63
CA LEU A 13 15.35 -26.06 -30.73
C LEU A 13 16.03 -27.40 -30.38
N SER A 14 15.48 -28.50 -30.92
CA SER A 14 16.06 -29.87 -31.07
C SER A 14 16.08 -30.75 -29.79
N GLY A 15 15.72 -32.04 -29.77
CA GLY A 15 15.42 -33.06 -30.78
C GLY A 15 14.85 -34.37 -30.13
N PRO A 16 14.80 -35.52 -30.85
CA PRO A 16 13.94 -36.69 -30.56
C PRO A 16 14.65 -37.86 -29.87
N SER A 17 13.91 -38.77 -29.21
CA SER A 17 14.21 -40.23 -29.11
C SER A 17 13.18 -40.99 -28.26
N ASP A 18 13.00 -42.23 -28.67
CA ASP A 18 11.95 -43.20 -28.41
C ASP A 18 11.98 -43.86 -27.02
N GLY A 19 10.79 -44.23 -26.52
CA GLY A 19 10.55 -45.36 -25.62
C GLY A 19 11.05 -45.26 -24.18
N HIS A 20 10.15 -45.38 -23.21
CA HIS A 20 10.06 -46.52 -22.27
C HIS A 20 8.90 -46.25 -21.30
N ALA A 21 8.03 -47.25 -21.17
CA ALA A 21 6.92 -47.28 -20.24
C ALA A 21 7.40 -47.09 -18.80
N GLY A 22 6.80 -46.12 -18.11
CA GLY A 22 6.98 -45.89 -16.68
C GLY A 22 5.73 -45.23 -16.13
N LEU A 23 4.84 -46.06 -15.59
CA LEU A 23 3.68 -45.61 -14.82
C LEU A 23 4.20 -44.81 -13.61
N SER A 24 3.86 -43.52 -13.53
CA SER A 24 3.91 -42.78 -12.27
C SER A 24 2.85 -41.68 -12.30
N VAL A 25 1.66 -42.06 -11.87
CA VAL A 25 0.69 -41.11 -11.31
C VAL A 25 1.34 -40.53 -10.06
N ALA A 26 2.02 -39.39 -10.22
CA ALA A 26 2.31 -38.52 -9.09
C ALA A 26 1.00 -37.80 -8.76
N ALA A 27 0.31 -38.29 -7.74
CA ALA A 27 -0.79 -37.59 -7.11
C ALA A 27 -0.31 -36.21 -6.66
N ALA A 28 -0.65 -35.17 -7.40
CA ALA A 28 -0.53 -33.80 -6.92
C ALA A 28 -1.50 -33.66 -5.75
N ALA A 29 -0.96 -33.71 -4.52
CA ALA A 29 -1.71 -33.42 -3.33
C ALA A 29 -2.31 -32.00 -3.47
N PRO A 30 -3.57 -31.78 -3.03
CA PRO A 30 -4.08 -30.43 -2.93
C PRO A 30 -3.20 -29.67 -1.94
N THR A 31 -2.49 -28.65 -2.40
CA THR A 31 -1.92 -27.64 -1.51
C THR A 31 -3.08 -27.01 -0.79
N THR A 32 -3.22 -27.36 0.49
CA THR A 32 -4.19 -26.77 1.41
C THR A 32 -3.88 -25.28 1.50
N SER A 33 -4.55 -24.47 0.69
CA SER A 33 -4.57 -23.03 0.86
C SER A 33 -5.26 -22.76 2.20
N THR A 34 -4.47 -22.64 3.26
CA THR A 34 -4.92 -22.05 4.51
C THR A 34 -5.43 -20.67 4.16
N SER A 35 -6.77 -20.55 4.09
CA SER A 35 -7.47 -19.28 3.94
C SER A 35 -7.36 -18.53 5.27
N GLY A 36 -6.15 -18.11 5.59
CA GLY A 36 -5.89 -17.07 6.57
C GLY A 36 -6.15 -15.74 5.89
N LYS A 37 -6.80 -14.81 6.59
CA LYS A 37 -6.89 -13.42 6.13
C LYS A 37 -5.46 -12.95 5.84
N PRO A 38 -5.15 -12.45 4.62
CA PRO A 38 -3.78 -12.08 4.29
C PRO A 38 -3.31 -11.03 5.30
N SER A 39 -2.25 -11.39 6.03
CA SER A 39 -1.55 -10.52 6.96
C SER A 39 -0.46 -9.81 6.17
N PHE A 40 -0.72 -8.55 5.81
CA PHE A 40 0.28 -7.72 5.15
C PHE A 40 1.18 -7.12 6.22
N ARG A 41 2.49 -7.29 6.08
CA ARG A 41 3.49 -6.62 6.91
C ARG A 41 3.85 -5.31 6.24
N SER A 42 4.07 -4.26 7.02
CA SER A 42 4.47 -2.96 6.50
C SER A 42 5.67 -2.39 7.24
N ASP A 43 6.48 -1.62 6.54
CA ASP A 43 7.58 -0.80 7.07
C ASP A 43 7.38 0.68 6.67
N ALA A 44 8.38 1.53 6.88
CA ALA A 44 8.28 2.96 6.57
C ALA A 44 8.07 3.25 5.07
N ASP A 45 8.45 2.31 4.21
CA ASP A 45 8.42 2.42 2.76
C ASP A 45 7.24 1.66 2.12
N GLY A 46 6.33 1.09 2.91
CA GLY A 46 5.09 0.47 2.42
C GLY A 46 4.89 -0.97 2.88
N TYR A 47 4.30 -1.80 2.01
CA TYR A 47 3.96 -3.20 2.30
C TYR A 47 5.05 -4.15 1.84
N LEU A 48 5.70 -4.81 2.79
CA LEU A 48 6.75 -5.81 2.57
C LEU A 48 6.22 -7.00 1.76
N ASP A 49 7.11 -7.61 0.98
CA ASP A 49 6.81 -8.78 0.12
C ASP A 49 5.70 -8.51 -0.92
N THR A 50 5.45 -7.24 -1.23
CA THR A 50 4.50 -6.82 -2.25
C THR A 50 5.08 -5.73 -3.14
N GLU A 51 4.52 -5.60 -4.34
CA GLU A 51 4.84 -4.50 -5.26
C GLU A 51 4.34 -3.13 -4.76
N ALA A 52 3.49 -3.11 -3.72
CA ALA A 52 3.07 -1.90 -3.01
C ALA A 52 4.14 -1.50 -1.98
N HIS A 53 5.38 -1.32 -2.44
CA HIS A 53 6.54 -0.89 -1.66
C HIS A 53 7.32 0.15 -2.47
N CYS A 54 7.83 1.19 -1.81
CA CYS A 54 8.63 2.22 -2.45
C CYS A 54 10.01 1.68 -2.85
N VAL A 55 10.49 2.03 -4.05
CA VAL A 55 11.79 1.54 -4.52
C VAL A 55 12.95 2.28 -3.85
N ALA A 56 14.16 1.73 -4.00
CA ALA A 56 15.36 2.31 -3.41
C ALA A 56 15.54 3.80 -3.79
N GLY A 57 15.69 4.65 -2.77
CA GLY A 57 15.84 6.09 -2.93
C GLY A 57 14.55 6.89 -2.78
N GLN A 58 13.39 6.21 -2.68
CA GLN A 58 12.11 6.79 -2.29
C GLN A 58 11.79 6.49 -0.83
N SER A 59 10.80 7.20 -0.27
CA SER A 59 10.26 6.94 1.07
C SER A 59 8.73 7.02 1.07
N GLY A 60 8.09 6.16 1.86
CA GLY A 60 6.63 6.15 1.99
C GLY A 60 6.13 7.36 2.78
N VAL A 61 5.27 8.18 2.18
CA VAL A 61 4.64 9.34 2.85
C VAL A 61 3.25 9.03 3.39
N ALA A 62 2.57 8.07 2.77
CA ALA A 62 1.28 7.56 3.18
C ALA A 62 1.10 6.17 2.58
N TYR A 63 0.51 5.25 3.33
CA TYR A 63 0.09 3.97 2.79
C TYR A 63 -1.16 3.47 3.50
N GLY A 64 -1.96 2.71 2.78
CA GLY A 64 -3.22 2.20 3.28
C GLY A 64 -3.65 0.92 2.60
N ARG A 65 -4.46 0.15 3.33
CA ARG A 65 -5.01 -1.12 2.89
C ARG A 65 -6.53 -1.07 2.93
N THR A 66 -7.15 -1.53 1.85
CA THR A 66 -8.58 -1.82 1.79
C THR A 66 -8.80 -3.33 1.77
N ALA A 67 -10.04 -3.77 1.62
CA ALA A 67 -10.35 -5.18 1.43
C ALA A 67 -9.79 -5.74 0.10
N ARG A 68 -9.51 -4.87 -0.88
CA ARG A 68 -9.22 -5.27 -2.27
C ARG A 68 -7.92 -4.69 -2.84
N SER A 69 -7.35 -3.69 -2.18
CA SER A 69 -6.18 -2.96 -2.68
C SER A 69 -5.21 -2.60 -1.56
N LEU A 70 -3.93 -2.54 -1.91
CA LEU A 70 -2.87 -1.89 -1.14
C LEU A 70 -2.45 -0.63 -1.89
N VAL A 71 -2.25 0.46 -1.17
CA VAL A 71 -1.85 1.74 -1.74
C VAL A 71 -0.67 2.30 -0.96
N VAL A 72 0.33 2.78 -1.68
CA VAL A 72 1.46 3.53 -1.12
C VAL A 72 1.68 4.79 -1.96
N ILE A 73 1.92 5.91 -1.29
CA ILE A 73 2.43 7.14 -1.87
C ILE A 73 3.91 7.23 -1.51
N CYS A 74 4.74 7.21 -2.54
CA CYS A 74 6.19 7.29 -2.42
C CYS A 74 6.65 8.70 -2.78
N ALA A 75 7.56 9.27 -2.00
CA ALA A 75 8.26 10.50 -2.36
C ALA A 75 9.71 10.19 -2.72
N ASP A 76 10.19 10.76 -3.82
CA ASP A 76 11.62 10.74 -4.13
C ASP A 76 12.40 11.87 -3.41
N ARG A 77 13.72 11.92 -3.62
CA ARG A 77 14.61 12.93 -3.01
C ARG A 77 14.35 14.36 -3.48
N ALA A 78 13.80 14.56 -4.66
CA ALA A 78 13.35 15.84 -5.19
C ALA A 78 11.93 16.21 -4.71
N GLY A 79 11.22 15.28 -4.05
CA GLY A 79 9.88 15.47 -3.53
C GLY A 79 8.78 15.17 -4.52
N ALA A 80 9.08 14.58 -5.69
CA ALA A 80 8.02 14.13 -6.58
C ALA A 80 7.32 12.93 -5.95
N LEU A 81 6.00 12.91 -6.09
CA LEU A 81 5.15 11.88 -5.50
C LEU A 81 4.76 10.86 -6.56
N GLU A 82 4.77 9.60 -6.16
CA GLU A 82 4.36 8.48 -6.98
C GLU A 82 3.31 7.67 -6.23
N TYR A 83 2.18 7.42 -6.89
CA TYR A 83 1.17 6.49 -6.42
C TYR A 83 1.54 5.08 -6.86
N ARG A 84 1.44 4.14 -5.92
CA ARG A 84 1.57 2.70 -6.16
C ARG A 84 0.34 1.99 -5.61
N GLY A 85 -0.52 1.52 -6.50
CA GLY A 85 -1.73 0.77 -6.16
C GLY A 85 -1.61 -0.69 -6.59
N LEU A 86 -1.61 -1.62 -5.63
CA LEU A 86 -1.59 -3.05 -5.90
C LEU A 86 -2.97 -3.65 -5.65
N ARG A 87 -3.52 -4.35 -6.65
CA ARG A 87 -4.79 -5.07 -6.51
C ARG A 87 -4.53 -6.42 -5.84
N ILE A 88 -5.16 -6.67 -4.69
CA ILE A 88 -4.94 -7.91 -3.90
C ILE A 88 -5.41 -9.15 -4.66
N SER A 89 -6.43 -9.03 -5.51
CA SER A 89 -7.03 -10.18 -6.21
C SER A 89 -6.12 -10.87 -7.22
N ASP A 90 -5.24 -10.12 -7.87
CA ASP A 90 -4.41 -10.61 -8.98
C ASP A 90 -2.97 -10.07 -8.96
N GLY A 91 -2.63 -9.23 -7.99
CA GLY A 91 -1.30 -8.65 -7.87
C GLY A 91 -0.95 -7.63 -8.95
N ALA A 92 -1.93 -7.09 -9.69
CA ALA A 92 -1.66 -6.04 -10.65
C ALA A 92 -1.25 -4.74 -9.96
N LEU A 93 -0.05 -4.26 -10.27
CA LEU A 93 0.48 -2.98 -9.83
C LEU A 93 0.10 -1.89 -10.84
N LEU A 94 -0.36 -0.76 -10.31
CA LEU A 94 -0.52 0.50 -11.03
C LEU A 94 0.38 1.55 -10.41
N THR A 95 1.26 2.13 -11.21
CA THR A 95 2.14 3.23 -10.82
C THR A 95 1.79 4.47 -11.62
N ALA A 96 1.62 5.61 -10.95
CA ALA A 96 1.31 6.87 -11.61
C ALA A 96 1.92 8.06 -10.84
N PRO A 97 2.28 9.15 -11.52
CA PRO A 97 2.65 10.38 -10.83
C PRO A 97 1.47 10.84 -9.96
N ALA A 98 1.80 11.26 -8.75
CA ALA A 98 0.85 11.74 -7.77
C ALA A 98 1.12 13.21 -7.43
N GLU A 99 0.08 13.88 -6.98
CA GLU A 99 0.11 15.27 -6.52
C GLU A 99 -0.50 15.34 -5.12
N ALA A 100 0.06 16.18 -4.26
CA ALA A 100 -0.54 16.45 -2.96
C ALA A 100 -1.79 17.32 -3.14
N GLY A 101 -2.89 16.92 -2.51
CA GLY A 101 -4.12 17.68 -2.42
C GLY A 101 -4.32 18.29 -1.02
N ASP A 102 -5.52 18.80 -0.79
CA ASP A 102 -5.89 19.38 0.50
C ASP A 102 -6.02 18.31 1.59
N ALA A 103 -5.84 18.73 2.85
CA ALA A 103 -6.10 17.92 4.04
C ALA A 103 -5.38 16.55 4.07
N GLY A 104 -4.16 16.47 3.53
CA GLY A 104 -3.37 15.23 3.48
C GLY A 104 -3.92 14.20 2.50
N SER A 105 -4.66 14.65 1.48
CA SER A 105 -5.03 13.82 0.34
C SER A 105 -3.96 13.82 -0.74
N TYR A 106 -3.97 12.79 -1.57
CA TYR A 106 -3.11 12.64 -2.74
C TYR A 106 -3.94 12.25 -3.94
N GLN A 107 -3.58 12.75 -5.11
CA GLN A 107 -4.29 12.46 -6.35
C GLN A 107 -3.31 11.97 -7.41
N ALA A 108 -3.61 10.83 -8.01
CA ALA A 108 -2.89 10.33 -9.17
C ALA A 108 -3.85 10.16 -10.34
N VAL A 109 -3.36 10.41 -11.56
CA VAL A 109 -4.15 10.27 -12.78
C VAL A 109 -3.48 9.26 -13.69
N ASN A 110 -4.22 8.25 -14.12
CA ASN A 110 -3.77 7.27 -15.10
C ASN A 110 -4.91 6.97 -16.08
N ASP A 111 -4.66 7.14 -17.39
CA ASP A 111 -5.60 6.83 -18.46
C ASP A 111 -7.02 7.44 -18.28
N GLY A 112 -7.10 8.66 -17.75
CA GLY A 112 -8.37 9.35 -17.47
C GLY A 112 -9.10 8.89 -16.19
N VAL A 113 -8.47 8.00 -15.41
CA VAL A 113 -8.93 7.55 -14.10
C VAL A 113 -8.18 8.33 -13.01
N VAL A 114 -8.93 8.95 -12.10
CA VAL A 114 -8.42 9.73 -10.98
C VAL A 114 -8.48 8.90 -9.71
N TYR A 115 -7.32 8.68 -9.09
CA TYR A 115 -7.14 7.97 -7.83
C TYR A 115 -6.92 8.98 -6.71
N THR A 116 -7.94 9.22 -5.90
CA THR A 116 -7.88 10.08 -4.73
C THR A 116 -7.66 9.24 -3.48
N VAL A 117 -6.50 9.42 -2.86
CA VAL A 117 -6.12 8.83 -1.58
C VAL A 117 -6.34 9.87 -0.50
N SER A 118 -7.30 9.66 0.40
CA SER A 118 -7.54 10.55 1.54
C SER A 118 -7.28 9.79 2.84
N PRO A 119 -7.08 10.45 3.99
CA PRO A 119 -6.86 9.74 5.25
C PRO A 119 -8.00 8.81 5.68
N THR A 120 -9.20 8.99 5.14
CA THR A 120 -10.40 8.23 5.48
C THR A 120 -10.73 7.13 4.48
N GLU A 121 -10.35 7.29 3.21
CA GLU A 121 -10.75 6.37 2.14
C GLU A 121 -9.88 6.45 0.88
N LEU A 122 -9.98 5.40 0.08
CA LEU A 122 -9.56 5.36 -1.31
C LEU A 122 -10.76 5.61 -2.22
N ARG A 123 -10.64 6.55 -3.14
CA ARG A 123 -11.66 6.82 -4.16
C ARG A 123 -11.05 6.80 -5.54
N VAL A 124 -11.75 6.19 -6.47
CA VAL A 124 -11.36 6.11 -7.88
C VAL A 124 -12.52 6.59 -8.72
N THR A 125 -12.24 7.59 -9.57
CA THR A 125 -13.22 8.24 -10.43
C THR A 125 -12.79 8.06 -11.87
N ALA A 126 -13.67 7.57 -12.74
CA ALA A 126 -13.44 7.48 -14.17
C ALA A 126 -14.58 8.22 -14.88
N GLU A 127 -14.28 9.07 -15.87
CA GLU A 127 -15.29 9.85 -16.61
C GLU A 127 -16.29 10.57 -15.67
N ASP A 128 -15.78 11.22 -14.62
CA ASP A 128 -16.55 11.93 -13.60
C ASP A 128 -17.49 11.06 -12.74
N LYS A 129 -17.39 9.73 -12.84
CA LYS A 129 -18.16 8.77 -12.02
C LYS A 129 -17.25 8.03 -11.05
N VAL A 130 -17.65 7.95 -9.78
CA VAL A 130 -16.97 7.12 -8.79
C VAL A 130 -17.20 5.65 -9.13
N VAL A 131 -16.15 4.99 -9.61
CA VAL A 131 -16.18 3.56 -10.01
C VAL A 131 -15.72 2.65 -8.88
N TYR A 132 -14.94 3.18 -7.95
CA TYR A 132 -14.51 2.45 -6.75
C TYR A 132 -14.36 3.41 -5.57
N ARG A 133 -14.84 2.97 -4.41
CA ARG A 133 -14.68 3.67 -3.14
C ARG A 133 -14.64 2.65 -2.02
N ASP A 134 -13.66 2.78 -1.14
CA ASP A 134 -13.49 1.88 0.00
C ASP A 134 -12.80 2.61 1.15
N THR A 135 -13.26 2.37 2.37
CA THR A 135 -12.62 2.92 3.58
C THR A 135 -11.38 2.12 3.94
N TRP A 136 -10.39 2.76 4.54
CA TRP A 136 -9.20 2.04 4.96
C TRP A 136 -9.51 1.06 6.09
N ILE A 137 -9.01 -0.17 5.94
CA ILE A 137 -8.85 -1.12 7.05
C ILE A 137 -7.68 -0.65 7.93
N GLU A 138 -6.65 -0.11 7.29
CA GLU A 138 -5.46 0.44 7.92
C GLU A 138 -4.95 1.59 7.04
N TYR A 139 -4.59 2.70 7.68
CA TYR A 139 -3.98 3.85 7.03
C TYR A 139 -2.87 4.40 7.93
N ILE A 140 -1.67 4.55 7.36
CA ILE A 140 -0.48 4.97 8.07
C ILE A 140 0.16 6.11 7.30
N THR A 141 0.44 7.19 8.00
CA THR A 141 1.24 8.31 7.50
C THR A 141 2.51 8.36 8.32
N PRO A 142 3.63 7.83 7.80
CA PRO A 142 4.92 7.95 8.45
C PRO A 142 5.20 9.43 8.70
N ARG A 143 5.30 9.79 9.98
CA ARG A 143 5.77 11.11 10.35
C ARG A 143 7.22 11.23 9.90
N PHE A 144 7.48 11.94 8.82
CA PHE A 144 8.84 12.42 8.58
C PHE A 144 9.17 13.33 9.75
N ALA A 145 10.28 13.06 10.43
CA ALA A 145 10.70 13.80 11.61
C ALA A 145 10.91 15.32 11.37
N ALA A 146 10.77 15.80 10.13
CA ALA A 146 10.71 17.21 9.78
C ALA A 146 9.45 17.94 10.33
N GLU A 147 8.39 17.22 10.68
CA GLU A 147 7.18 17.75 11.35
C GLU A 147 7.11 17.40 12.85
N ALA A 148 8.23 17.03 13.50
CA ALA A 148 8.31 16.99 14.97
C ALA A 148 8.43 18.40 15.58
N GLY A 149 7.80 19.39 14.93
CA GLY A 149 7.83 20.81 15.25
C GLY A 149 6.44 21.44 15.26
N ALA A 150 5.40 20.75 15.74
CA ALA A 150 4.34 21.31 16.58
C ALA A 150 3.19 20.31 16.85
N PRO A 151 3.06 19.79 18.08
CA PRO A 151 1.75 19.68 18.71
C PRO A 151 1.50 20.96 19.52
N SER A 152 1.05 22.04 18.88
CA SER A 152 0.44 23.14 19.63
C SER A 152 -1.00 22.77 19.95
N SER A 153 -1.15 21.87 20.92
CA SER A 153 -2.37 21.62 21.69
C SER A 153 -1.99 20.88 22.96
N SER A 154 -1.12 21.48 23.76
CA SER A 154 -1.11 21.23 25.20
C SER A 154 -2.44 21.73 25.77
N LYS A 155 -3.46 20.87 25.75
CA LYS A 155 -4.56 20.98 26.71
C LYS A 155 -3.94 20.71 28.07
N THR A 156 -3.59 21.77 28.79
CA THR A 156 -3.46 21.77 30.25
C THR A 156 -4.82 21.39 30.83
N ALA A 157 -5.08 20.08 30.90
CA ALA A 157 -6.15 19.54 31.71
C ALA A 157 -5.65 19.56 33.15
N ALA A 158 -6.14 20.56 33.89
CA ALA A 158 -5.98 20.68 35.32
C ALA A 158 -6.35 19.36 36.01
N SER A 159 -5.44 18.86 36.84
CA SER A 159 -5.68 17.76 37.77
C SER A 159 -6.73 18.20 38.80
N PRO A 160 -7.91 17.56 38.93
CA PRO A 160 -8.71 17.73 40.14
C PRO A 160 -8.06 16.89 41.24
N THR A 161 -7.51 17.54 42.26
CA THR A 161 -7.02 16.87 43.47
C THR A 161 -8.19 16.20 44.19
N PRO A 162 -8.19 14.88 44.44
CA PRO A 162 -9.14 14.28 45.36
C PRO A 162 -8.71 14.60 46.79
N SER A 163 -9.43 15.49 47.47
CA SER A 163 -9.35 15.66 48.92
C SER A 163 -10.09 14.50 49.58
N SER A 164 -9.38 13.39 49.75
CA SER A 164 -9.86 12.27 50.57
C SER A 164 -9.30 12.46 51.98
N GLY A 165 -10.20 12.74 52.92
CA GLY A 165 -9.88 12.81 54.34
C GLY A 165 -9.21 11.52 54.82
N VAL A 166 -8.17 11.69 55.62
CA VAL A 166 -7.61 10.63 56.45
C VAL A 166 -7.54 11.18 57.86
N ALA A 167 -8.23 10.46 58.75
CA ALA A 167 -8.33 10.71 60.16
C ALA A 167 -7.06 10.29 60.93
N LYS A 168 -7.01 10.76 62.20
CA LYS A 168 -6.49 10.08 63.43
C LYS A 168 -5.11 10.60 63.95
N PRO A 169 -4.71 10.30 65.21
CA PRO A 169 -5.22 10.65 66.55
C PRO A 169 -4.17 11.44 67.40
N ARG A 170 -4.59 12.17 68.46
CA ARG A 170 -3.96 12.16 69.80
C ARG A 170 -4.82 12.87 70.83
#